data_AF-A0AAD4D4J4-F1
#
_entry.id   AF-A0AAD4D4J4-F1
#
_cell.length_a   1.000
_cell.length_b   1.000
_cell.length_c   1.000
_cell.angle_alpha   90.00
_cell.angle_beta   90.00
_cell.angle_gamma   90.00
#
_symmetry.space_group_name_H-M   'P 1'
#
loop_
_entity.id
_entity.type
_entity.pdbx_description
1 polymer ?
#
loop_
_entity_poly.entity_id
_entity_poly.type
_entity_poly.pdbx_seq_one_letter_code
_entity_poly.pdbx_strand_id
1 'polypeptide(L)'
;MVSSLTRLKHLDLGYESRYPWTFKSEETYERKGVEYVRYPDNKTFDTLELSLESGLDRLGALKNLEMFGFECLNHRIGRKELDWMAKSWPRLRMMYGLDKERLYKIEHDEERAALKEYFEELRPDVVHDSLFQDYM
;
A
#
# COMPACT_ATOMS: atom_id res chain seq x y z
N MET A 1 -7.07 -25.80 -5.23
CA MET A 1 -8.06 -25.21 -4.30
C MET A 1 -7.32 -24.38 -3.27
N VAL A 2 -7.40 -23.05 -3.33
CA VAL A 2 -6.80 -22.15 -2.34
C VAL A 2 -7.91 -21.27 -1.79
N SER A 3 -8.75 -21.78 -0.88
CA SER A 3 -9.65 -20.90 -0.10
C SER A 3 -10.18 -21.55 1.18
N SER A 4 -9.30 -22.03 2.05
CA SER A 4 -9.66 -22.34 3.44
C SER A 4 -9.60 -21.10 4.35
N LEU A 5 -9.01 -20.00 3.88
CA LEU A 5 -8.79 -18.76 4.64
C LEU A 5 -10.04 -17.84 4.67
N THR A 6 -11.22 -18.38 4.90
CA THR A 6 -12.48 -17.59 4.89
C THR A 6 -12.66 -16.69 6.10
N ARG A 7 -11.88 -16.92 7.17
CA ARG A 7 -11.95 -16.16 8.42
C ARG A 7 -10.83 -15.12 8.58
N LEU A 8 -9.97 -14.97 7.57
CA LEU A 8 -8.89 -13.99 7.62
C LEU A 8 -9.49 -12.57 7.66
N LYS A 9 -9.09 -11.80 8.67
CA LYS A 9 -9.52 -10.40 8.84
C LYS A 9 -8.44 -9.43 8.41
N HIS A 10 -7.18 -9.71 8.73
CA HIS A 10 -6.07 -8.82 8.45
C HIS A 10 -5.08 -9.54 7.54
N LEU A 11 -4.74 -8.89 6.43
CA LEU A 11 -3.71 -9.35 5.50
C LEU A 11 -2.72 -8.20 5.32
N ASP A 12 -1.54 -8.33 5.90
CA ASP A 12 -0.43 -7.41 5.69
C ASP A 12 0.67 -8.16 4.93
N LEU A 13 0.94 -7.69 3.72
CA LEU A 13 1.97 -8.19 2.82
C LEU A 13 3.15 -7.23 2.74
N GLY A 14 3.01 -6.03 3.31
CA GLY A 14 4.08 -5.05 3.36
C GLY A 14 5.11 -5.40 4.43
N TYR A 15 6.25 -4.71 4.36
CA TYR A 15 7.23 -4.71 5.45
C TYR A 15 7.48 -3.28 5.91
N GLU A 16 7.29 -3.05 7.20
CA GLU A 16 7.60 -1.80 7.87
C GLU A 16 9.11 -1.71 8.14
N SER A 17 9.94 -1.56 7.10
CA SER A 17 11.33 -1.09 7.29
C SER A 17 11.36 0.43 7.20
N ARG A 18 10.58 1.12 8.05
CA ARG A 18 10.52 2.59 8.03
C ARG A 18 11.11 3.17 9.30
N TYR A 19 12.28 2.66 9.68
CA TYR A 19 13.16 3.35 10.60
C TYR A 19 14.14 4.19 9.78
N PRO A 20 13.98 5.52 9.72
CA PRO A 20 14.90 6.40 9.01
C PRO A 20 16.36 6.17 9.43
N TRP A 21 16.58 5.79 10.69
CA TRP A 21 17.90 5.53 11.26
C TRP A 21 18.54 4.20 10.84
N THR A 22 17.82 3.28 10.19
CA THR A 22 18.42 2.04 9.66
C THR A 22 19.06 2.22 8.29
N PHE A 23 18.74 3.30 7.57
CA PHE A 23 19.32 3.60 6.26
C PHE A 23 20.46 4.61 6.41
N LYS A 24 21.70 4.11 6.45
CA LYS A 24 22.92 4.92 6.62
C LYS A 24 23.41 5.63 5.34
N SER A 25 22.68 5.55 4.23
CA SER A 25 23.06 6.23 2.98
C SER A 25 22.17 7.45 2.76
N GLU A 26 22.61 8.59 3.26
CA GLU A 26 21.99 9.91 3.05
C GLU A 26 22.30 10.45 1.64
N GLU A 27 22.10 9.66 0.58
CA GLU A 27 22.12 10.25 -0.76
C GLU A 27 20.90 11.16 -0.87
N THR A 28 21.09 12.46 -1.01
CA THR A 28 20.01 13.40 -1.30
C THR A 28 20.07 13.82 -2.77
N TYR A 29 18.93 14.26 -3.30
CA TYR A 29 18.84 14.89 -4.61
C TYR A 29 17.86 16.05 -4.56
N GLU A 30 18.04 17.03 -5.44
CA GLU A 30 17.15 18.19 -5.51
C GLU A 30 16.19 18.06 -6.69
N ARG A 31 14.91 18.36 -6.47
CA ARG A 31 13.93 18.55 -7.54
C ARG A 31 13.06 19.76 -7.20
N LYS A 32 12.93 20.70 -8.16
CA LYS A 32 12.17 21.95 -7.99
C LYS A 32 12.55 22.75 -6.72
N GLY A 33 13.83 22.75 -6.33
CA GLY A 33 14.31 23.47 -5.14
C GLY A 33 14.01 22.79 -3.81
N VAL A 34 13.49 21.55 -3.82
CA VAL A 34 13.26 20.73 -2.62
C VAL A 34 14.28 19.61 -2.61
N GLU A 35 14.97 19.46 -1.47
CA GLU A 35 15.88 18.35 -1.22
C GLU A 35 15.08 17.11 -0.78
N TYR A 36 15.27 16.01 -1.50
CA TYR A 36 14.70 14.71 -1.24
C TYR A 36 15.80 13.73 -0.85
N VAL A 37 15.49 12.82 0.06
CA VAL A 37 16.34 11.66 0.33
C VAL A 37 16.09 10.65 -0.77
N ARG A 38 17.15 10.25 -1.45
CA ARG A 38 17.16 9.03 -2.27
C ARG A 38 17.15 7.87 -1.29
N TYR A 39 15.96 7.39 -1.01
CA TYR A 39 15.81 6.02 -0.58
C TYR A 39 16.37 5.20 -1.73
N PRO A 40 17.41 4.36 -1.52
CA PRO A 40 17.78 3.39 -2.53
C PRO A 40 16.51 2.67 -2.96
N ASP A 41 16.47 2.13 -4.16
CA ASP A 41 15.29 1.42 -4.66
C ASP A 41 15.08 0.10 -3.86
N ASN A 42 14.76 0.20 -2.57
CA ASN A 42 14.37 -0.86 -1.67
C ASN A 42 12.88 -1.20 -1.86
N LYS A 43 12.24 -0.69 -2.92
CA LYS A 43 11.15 -1.47 -3.51
C LYS A 43 11.76 -2.84 -3.72
N THR A 44 11.31 -3.84 -2.98
CA THR A 44 11.80 -5.18 -3.19
C THR A 44 11.45 -5.51 -4.65
N PHE A 45 12.46 -5.44 -5.52
CA PHE A 45 12.31 -5.84 -6.90
C PHE A 45 12.02 -7.33 -6.88
N ASP A 46 11.07 -7.78 -7.71
CA ASP A 46 10.52 -9.14 -7.67
C ASP A 46 9.63 -9.45 -6.44
N THR A 47 8.87 -8.44 -5.95
CA THR A 47 7.75 -8.69 -5.01
C THR A 47 6.53 -9.24 -5.70
N LEU A 48 5.63 -9.81 -4.89
CA LEU A 48 4.29 -10.19 -5.30
C LEU A 48 3.61 -9.06 -6.09
N GLU A 49 3.33 -9.34 -7.36
CA GLU A 49 2.48 -8.49 -8.19
C GLU A 49 1.03 -8.63 -7.68
N LEU A 50 0.42 -7.53 -7.26
CA LEU A 50 -0.95 -7.48 -6.77
C LEU A 50 -1.88 -6.97 -7.88
N SER A 51 -1.83 -7.62 -9.04
CA SER A 51 -2.68 -7.33 -10.19
C SER A 51 -3.72 -8.42 -10.41
N LEU A 52 -4.80 -8.09 -11.11
CA LEU A 52 -5.78 -9.11 -11.50
C LEU A 52 -5.18 -10.13 -12.46
N GLU A 53 -4.23 -9.72 -13.30
CA GLU A 53 -3.51 -10.59 -14.24
C GLU A 53 -2.66 -11.63 -13.50
N SER A 54 -2.00 -11.25 -12.40
CA SER A 54 -1.20 -12.15 -11.57
C SER A 54 -2.02 -13.01 -10.60
N GLY A 55 -3.35 -12.80 -10.53
CA GLY A 55 -4.27 -13.64 -9.75
C GLY A 55 -4.70 -13.06 -8.40
N LEU A 56 -4.64 -11.73 -8.21
CA LEU A 56 -5.23 -11.05 -7.05
C LEU A 56 -6.70 -11.45 -6.84
N ASP A 57 -7.42 -11.72 -7.93
CA ASP A 57 -8.83 -12.13 -7.94
C ASP A 57 -9.11 -13.39 -7.10
N ARG A 58 -8.10 -14.26 -6.93
CA ARG A 58 -8.16 -15.46 -6.09
C ARG A 58 -8.37 -15.13 -4.61
N LEU A 59 -8.01 -13.93 -4.17
CA LEU A 59 -8.28 -13.43 -2.82
C LEU A 59 -9.73 -12.92 -2.65
N GLY A 60 -10.55 -12.97 -3.70
CA GLY A 60 -11.94 -12.53 -3.67
C GLY A 60 -12.82 -13.31 -2.68
N ALA A 61 -12.39 -14.51 -2.25
CA ALA A 61 -13.07 -15.30 -1.23
C ALA A 61 -12.91 -14.75 0.21
N LEU A 62 -11.98 -13.81 0.43
CA LEU A 62 -11.72 -13.19 1.74
C LEU A 62 -12.81 -12.18 2.13
N LYS A 63 -14.07 -12.62 2.24
CA LYS A 63 -15.23 -11.75 2.52
C LYS A 63 -15.23 -11.12 3.91
N ASN A 64 -14.39 -11.64 4.80
CA ASN A 64 -14.19 -11.13 6.16
C ASN A 64 -12.94 -10.25 6.30
N LEU A 65 -12.26 -9.93 5.20
CA LEU A 65 -11.11 -9.04 5.24
C LEU A 65 -11.56 -7.64 5.67
N GLU A 66 -10.97 -7.17 6.76
CA GLU A 66 -11.19 -5.85 7.37
C GLU A 66 -9.99 -4.93 7.13
N MET A 67 -8.79 -5.48 6.93
CA MET A 67 -7.55 -4.70 6.77
C MET A 67 -6.66 -5.31 5.69
N PHE A 68 -6.15 -4.46 4.79
CA PHE A 68 -5.21 -4.85 3.74
C PHE A 68 -4.00 -3.91 3.66
N GLY A 69 -2.82 -4.44 3.95
CA GLY A 69 -1.54 -3.73 3.90
C GLY A 69 -0.65 -4.26 2.80
N PHE A 70 -0.05 -3.37 2.01
CA PHE A 70 0.89 -3.72 0.93
C PHE A 70 1.99 -2.67 0.76
N GLU A 71 2.32 -1.97 1.83
CA GLU A 71 3.33 -0.93 1.81
C GLU A 71 4.72 -1.46 1.47
N CYS A 72 5.55 -0.60 0.84
CA CYS A 72 6.88 -0.92 0.34
C CYS A 72 6.93 -2.01 -0.74
N LEU A 73 5.78 -2.51 -1.22
CA LEU A 73 5.72 -3.43 -2.35
C LEU A 73 5.72 -2.69 -3.69
N ASN A 74 6.29 -3.33 -4.71
CA ASN A 74 6.08 -2.95 -6.10
C ASN A 74 4.81 -3.61 -6.64
N HIS A 75 3.65 -3.20 -6.10
CA HIS A 75 2.39 -3.95 -6.15
C HIS A 75 1.61 -3.86 -7.48
N ARG A 76 1.93 -2.94 -8.40
CA ARG A 76 1.18 -2.70 -9.67
C ARG A 76 -0.33 -2.44 -9.58
N ILE A 77 -0.90 -2.32 -8.37
CA ILE A 77 -2.31 -1.94 -8.16
C ILE A 77 -2.61 -0.62 -8.89
N GLY A 78 -3.55 -0.67 -9.82
CA GLY A 78 -4.13 0.50 -10.46
C GLY A 78 -5.65 0.58 -10.22
N ARG A 79 -6.34 1.43 -10.99
CA ARG A 79 -7.78 1.66 -10.83
C ARG A 79 -8.62 0.38 -10.99
N LYS A 80 -8.24 -0.53 -11.91
CA LYS A 80 -8.97 -1.79 -12.13
C LYS A 80 -8.91 -2.71 -10.93
N GLU A 81 -7.74 -2.82 -10.30
CA GLU A 81 -7.54 -3.57 -9.07
C GLU A 81 -8.37 -2.96 -7.94
N LEU A 82 -8.33 -1.64 -7.79
CA LEU A 82 -9.13 -0.90 -6.80
C LEU A 82 -10.64 -1.11 -6.98
N ASP A 83 -11.15 -1.03 -8.21
CA ASP A 83 -12.56 -1.32 -8.52
C ASP A 83 -12.97 -2.73 -8.11
N TRP A 84 -12.09 -3.69 -8.37
CA TRP A 84 -12.30 -5.07 -7.99
C TRP A 84 -12.25 -5.25 -6.47
N MET A 85 -11.30 -4.62 -5.78
CA MET A 85 -11.15 -4.70 -4.32
C MET A 85 -12.39 -4.16 -3.61
N ALA A 86 -12.89 -3.00 -4.04
CA ALA A 86 -14.07 -2.37 -3.46
C ALA A 86 -15.32 -3.27 -3.52
N LYS A 87 -15.49 -4.01 -4.62
CA LYS A 87 -16.59 -4.97 -4.82
C LYS A 87 -16.34 -6.30 -4.10
N SER A 88 -15.09 -6.75 -4.04
CA SER A 88 -14.75 -8.09 -3.58
C SER A 88 -14.63 -8.21 -2.07
N TRP A 89 -14.21 -7.14 -1.39
CA TRP A 89 -13.99 -7.09 0.06
C TRP A 89 -14.96 -6.11 0.74
N PRO A 90 -16.22 -6.53 0.94
CA PRO A 90 -17.28 -5.66 1.47
C PRO A 90 -17.08 -5.27 2.95
N ARG A 91 -16.16 -5.93 3.66
CA ARG A 91 -15.85 -5.64 5.07
C ARG A 91 -14.54 -4.87 5.25
N LEU A 92 -13.86 -4.52 4.16
CA LEU A 92 -12.63 -3.74 4.23
C LEU A 92 -12.92 -2.41 4.91
N ARG A 93 -12.13 -2.07 5.92
CA ARG A 93 -12.22 -0.85 6.73
C ARG A 93 -10.91 -0.08 6.78
N MET A 94 -9.79 -0.74 6.50
CA MET A 94 -8.47 -0.13 6.51
C MET A 94 -7.63 -0.63 5.34
N MET A 95 -6.96 0.29 4.66
CA MET A 95 -6.03 -0.04 3.58
C MET A 95 -4.82 0.89 3.58
N TYR A 96 -3.61 0.36 3.48
CA TYR A 96 -2.39 1.18 3.37
C TYR A 96 -1.38 0.58 2.40
N GLY A 97 -0.47 1.44 1.91
CA GLY A 97 0.48 1.15 0.84
C GLY A 97 0.33 2.05 -0.39
N LEU A 98 -0.79 2.79 -0.49
CA LEU A 98 -0.93 3.91 -1.43
C LEU A 98 -0.32 5.20 -0.87
N ASP A 99 -0.32 5.39 0.44
CA ASP A 99 0.30 6.55 1.07
C ASP A 99 1.83 6.45 1.11
N LYS A 100 2.49 7.56 0.80
CA LYS A 100 3.93 7.77 1.02
C LYS A 100 4.24 8.97 1.92
N GLU A 101 3.21 9.72 2.33
CA GLU A 101 3.37 11.08 2.86
C GLU A 101 3.96 11.17 4.28
N ARG A 102 4.34 10.04 4.91
CA ARG A 102 4.81 10.03 6.30
C ARG A 102 6.34 10.01 6.45
N LEU A 103 7.08 9.95 5.35
CA LEU A 103 8.55 9.86 5.38
C LEU A 103 9.20 11.23 5.13
N TYR A 104 10.15 11.57 5.99
CA TYR A 104 10.92 12.81 5.90
C TYR A 104 11.63 12.92 4.55
N LYS A 105 11.37 13.99 3.81
CA LYS A 105 12.01 14.29 2.51
C LYS A 105 11.86 13.18 1.46
N ILE A 106 10.74 12.45 1.45
CA ILE A 106 10.38 11.61 0.30
C ILE A 106 9.69 12.44 -0.77
N GLU A 107 10.07 12.17 -2.02
CA GLU A 107 9.42 12.75 -3.17
C GLU A 107 7.97 12.29 -3.30
N HIS A 108 7.08 13.26 -3.51
CA HIS A 108 5.65 13.02 -3.68
C HIS A 108 5.39 12.18 -4.94
N ASP A 109 4.63 11.11 -4.78
CA ASP A 109 4.23 10.19 -5.85
C ASP A 109 2.80 10.53 -6.28
N GLU A 110 2.70 11.42 -7.28
CA GLU A 110 1.42 11.95 -7.78
C GLU A 110 0.47 10.83 -8.26
N GLU A 111 1.02 9.73 -8.81
CA GLU A 111 0.21 8.61 -9.29
C GLU A 111 -0.43 7.85 -8.13
N ARG A 112 0.35 7.56 -7.07
CA ARG A 112 -0.19 6.90 -5.87
C ARG A 112 -1.18 7.77 -5.11
N ALA A 113 -0.93 9.08 -5.04
CA ALA A 113 -1.87 10.03 -4.45
C ALA A 113 -3.21 10.00 -5.20
N ALA A 114 -3.19 10.05 -6.54
CA ALA A 114 -4.41 9.97 -7.34
C ALA A 114 -5.15 8.62 -7.20
N LEU A 115 -4.44 7.52 -6.98
CA LEU A 115 -5.05 6.21 -6.70
C LEU A 115 -5.70 6.15 -5.31
N LYS A 116 -5.09 6.80 -4.31
CA LYS A 116 -5.67 6.93 -2.98
C LYS A 116 -6.97 7.72 -3.05
N GLU A 117 -6.94 8.92 -3.61
CA GLU A 117 -8.13 9.78 -3.79
C GLU A 117 -9.25 9.02 -4.52
N TYR A 118 -8.90 8.30 -5.59
CA TYR A 118 -9.85 7.47 -6.32
C TYR A 118 -10.53 6.39 -5.44
N PHE A 119 -9.76 5.74 -4.56
CA PHE A 119 -10.34 4.73 -3.68
C PHE A 119 -11.18 5.33 -2.56
N GLU A 120 -10.80 6.50 -2.05
CA GLU A 120 -11.59 7.25 -1.06
C GLU A 120 -12.95 7.67 -1.64
N GLU A 121 -13.02 8.05 -2.92
CA GLU A 121 -14.29 8.28 -3.62
C GLU A 121 -15.14 6.99 -3.73
N LEU A 122 -14.50 5.87 -4.01
CA LEU A 122 -15.17 4.58 -4.21
C LEU A 122 -15.64 3.93 -2.90
N ARG A 123 -14.87 4.09 -1.83
CA ARG A 123 -15.03 3.50 -0.50
C ARG A 123 -14.67 4.52 0.59
N PRO A 124 -15.50 5.55 0.80
CA PRO A 124 -15.23 6.58 1.82
C PRO A 124 -15.27 6.03 3.26
N ASP A 125 -15.73 4.79 3.45
CA ASP A 125 -15.72 4.07 4.71
C ASP A 125 -14.38 3.37 5.02
N VAL A 126 -13.45 3.32 4.05
CA VAL A 126 -12.13 2.72 4.22
C VAL A 126 -11.11 3.78 4.64
N VAL A 127 -10.48 3.55 5.78
CA VAL A 127 -9.43 4.41 6.33
C VAL A 127 -8.09 4.09 5.67
N HIS A 128 -7.40 5.12 5.21
CA HIS A 128 -6.04 5.04 4.67
C HIS A 128 -5.03 5.48 5.73
N ASP A 129 -4.66 4.55 6.61
CA ASP A 129 -3.76 4.83 7.73
C ASP A 129 -2.75 3.70 7.96
N SER A 130 -1.55 4.05 8.45
CA SER A 130 -0.55 3.06 8.87
C SER A 130 -0.84 2.62 10.32
N LEU A 131 -0.54 1.36 10.63
CA LEU A 131 -0.79 0.71 11.93
C LEU A 131 -0.12 1.35 13.17
N PHE A 132 0.62 2.45 13.01
CA PHE A 132 1.55 2.96 14.03
C PHE A 132 1.22 4.37 14.55
N GLN A 133 0.04 4.92 14.27
CA GLN A 133 -0.36 6.23 14.79
C GLN A 133 -0.36 6.32 16.33
N ASP A 134 -0.55 5.21 17.04
CA ASP A 134 -0.64 5.20 18.51
C ASP A 134 0.73 5.14 19.23
N TYR A 135 1.85 5.16 18.51
CA TYR A 135 3.19 5.03 19.09
C TYR A 135 4.08 6.29 18.97
N MET A 136 3.52 7.44 18.58
CA MET A 136 4.22 8.74 18.61
C MET A 136 3.58 9.75 19.55
#